data_AF-A0AAD7B4E4-F1
#
_entry.id   AF-A0AAD7B4E4-F1
#
_cell.length_a   1.000
_cell.length_b   1.000
_cell.length_c   1.000
_cell.angle_alpha   90.00
_cell.angle_beta   90.00
_cell.angle_gamma   90.00
#
_symmetry.space_group_name_H-M   'P 1'
#
loop_
_entity.id
_entity.type
_entity.pdbx_description
1 polymer ?
#
loop_
_entity_poly.entity_id
_entity_poly.type
_entity_poly.pdbx_seq_one_letter_code
_entity_poly.pdbx_strand_id
1 'polypeptide(L)' 'IHQRLMDWRLDSWKEEWRGLYPSYGPRDFISDSALLDVAQNIHNIQSVEDLDDHITVSQWSVVAPGL' A
#
# COMPACT_ATOMS: atom_id res chain seq x y z
N ILE A 1 14.54 -5.24 -1.03
CA ILE A 1 13.49 -4.46 -0.35
C ILE A 1 12.10 -4.76 -0.90
N HIS A 2 11.91 -4.83 -2.22
CA HIS A 2 10.62 -5.13 -2.86
C HIS A 2 9.87 -6.35 -2.28
N GLN A 3 10.53 -7.52 -2.15
CA GLN A 3 9.89 -8.70 -1.54
C GLN A 3 9.40 -8.43 -0.11
N ARG A 4 10.18 -7.72 0.72
CA ARG A 4 9.78 -7.37 2.10
C ARG A 4 8.56 -6.45 2.12
N LEU A 5 8.40 -5.58 1.12
CA LEU A 5 7.22 -4.74 0.97
C LEU A 5 5.99 -5.55 0.55
N MET A 6 6.18 -6.56 -0.32
CA MET A 6 5.10 -7.48 -0.70
C MET A 6 4.63 -8.32 0.49
N ASP A 7 5.56 -8.80 1.31
CA ASP A 7 5.28 -9.57 2.53
C ASP A 7 4.54 -8.68 3.54
N TRP A 8 5.06 -7.46 3.79
CA TRP A 8 4.40 -6.46 4.64
C TRP A 8 2.95 -6.18 4.21
N ARG A 9 2.72 -5.92 2.91
CA ARG A 9 1.36 -5.67 2.39
C ARG A 9 0.43 -6.85 2.65
N LEU A 10 0.92 -8.08 2.48
CA LEU A 10 0.11 -9.28 2.71
C LEU A 10 -0.25 -9.43 4.18
N ASP A 11 0.68 -9.17 5.08
CA ASP A 11 0.46 -9.30 6.52
C ASP A 11 -0.47 -8.19 7.04
N SER A 12 -0.24 -6.93 6.66
CA SER A 12 -1.16 -5.82 6.96
C SER A 12 -2.57 -6.08 6.42
N TRP A 13 -2.70 -6.64 5.21
CA TRP A 13 -4.02 -6.99 4.69
C TRP A 13 -4.70 -8.05 5.55
N LYS A 14 -3.99 -9.11 5.97
CA LYS A 14 -4.58 -10.18 6.79
C LYS A 14 -5.01 -9.68 8.17
N GLU A 15 -4.19 -8.84 8.79
CA GLU A 15 -4.35 -8.41 10.18
C GLU A 15 -5.30 -7.22 10.34
N GLU A 16 -5.24 -6.26 9.42
CA GLU A 16 -5.94 -4.98 9.57
C GLU A 16 -7.12 -4.83 8.60
N TRP A 17 -6.94 -5.20 7.33
CA TRP A 17 -7.87 -4.78 6.27
C TRP A 17 -8.88 -5.85 5.87
N ARG A 18 -8.54 -7.14 5.95
CA ARG A 18 -9.40 -8.25 5.52
C ARG A 18 -10.75 -8.25 6.23
N GLY A 19 -10.77 -7.93 7.53
CA GLY A 19 -12.00 -7.86 8.32
C GLY A 19 -12.90 -6.69 7.93
N LEU A 20 -12.29 -5.55 7.54
CA LEU A 20 -13.00 -4.32 7.18
C LEU A 20 -13.46 -4.33 5.72
N TYR A 21 -12.68 -4.95 4.84
CA TYR A 21 -12.83 -4.90 3.38
C TYR A 21 -12.74 -6.31 2.75
N PRO A 22 -13.68 -7.21 3.06
CA PRO A 22 -13.59 -8.63 2.68
C PRO A 22 -13.63 -8.88 1.17
N SER A 23 -14.19 -7.95 0.39
CA SER A 23 -14.26 -8.04 -1.08
C SER A 23 -12.98 -7.58 -1.79
N TYR A 24 -12.01 -7.04 -1.04
CA TYR A 24 -10.76 -6.49 -1.58
C TYR A 24 -9.59 -7.36 -1.16
N GLY A 25 -8.71 -7.67 -2.11
CA GLY A 25 -7.43 -8.32 -1.88
C GLY A 25 -6.31 -7.31 -1.57
N PRO A 26 -5.12 -7.79 -1.15
CA PRO A 26 -3.99 -6.93 -0.79
C PRO A 26 -3.57 -5.98 -1.91
N ARG A 27 -3.70 -6.42 -3.18
CA ARG A 27 -3.34 -5.64 -4.36
C ARG A 27 -4.28 -4.48 -4.66
N ASP A 28 -5.51 -4.53 -4.16
CA ASP A 28 -6.50 -3.48 -4.39
C ASP A 28 -6.19 -2.22 -3.56
N PHE A 29 -5.44 -2.39 -2.46
CA PHE A 29 -4.98 -1.30 -1.62
C PHE A 29 -3.65 -0.74 -2.13
N ILE A 30 -2.64 -1.59 -2.30
CA ILE A 30 -1.33 -1.16 -2.79
C ILE A 30 -0.90 -2.09 -3.91
N SER A 31 -0.73 -1.54 -5.11
CA SER A 31 -0.39 -2.32 -6.31
C SER A 31 1.07 -2.81 -6.28
N ASP A 32 1.36 -3.86 -7.05
CA ASP A 32 2.74 -4.36 -7.21
C ASP A 32 3.65 -3.27 -7.84
N SER A 33 3.12 -2.42 -8.73
CA SER A 33 3.89 -1.33 -9.34
C SER A 33 4.24 -0.23 -8.35
N ALA A 34 3.34 0.13 -7.42
CA ALA A 34 3.63 1.09 -6.37
C ALA A 34 4.75 0.58 -5.44
N LEU A 35 4.68 -0.70 -5.04
CA LEU A 35 5.75 -1.29 -4.21
C LEU A 35 7.09 -1.37 -4.94
N LEU A 36 7.08 -1.60 -6.25
CA LEU A 36 8.29 -1.59 -7.06
C LEU A 36 8.89 -0.17 -7.16
N ASP A 37 8.05 0.84 -7.33
CA ASP A 37 8.48 2.24 -7.41
C ASP A 37 9.10 2.72 -6.09
N VAL A 38 8.45 2.41 -4.96
CA VAL A 38 9.00 2.62 -3.61
C VAL A 38 10.34 1.91 -3.45
N ALA A 39 10.43 0.65 -3.91
CA ALA A 39 11.68 -0.11 -3.81
C ALA A 39 12.83 0.51 -4.62
N GLN A 40 12.53 1.13 -5.76
CA GLN A 40 13.50 1.80 -6.62
C GLN A 40 13.92 3.17 -6.07
N ASN A 41 13.01 3.87 -5.39
CA ASN A 41 13.20 5.21 -4.86
C ASN A 41 13.48 5.25 -3.34
N ILE A 42 13.74 4.10 -2.71
CA ILE A 42 13.88 3.99 -1.24
C ILE A 42 14.91 4.94 -0.62
N HIS A 43 15.95 5.32 -1.39
CA HIS A 43 16.98 6.25 -0.92
C HIS A 43 16.52 7.71 -0.89
N ASN A 44 15.43 8.03 -1.61
CA ASN A 44 14.83 9.36 -1.68
C ASN A 44 13.65 9.51 -0.70
N ILE A 45 13.18 8.41 -0.11
CA ILE A 45 12.08 8.41 0.86
C ILE A 45 12.67 8.62 2.26
N GLN A 46 12.44 9.80 2.84
CA GLN A 46 12.92 10.18 4.19
C GLN A 46 11.78 10.39 5.18
N SER A 47 10.57 10.53 4.67
CA SER A 47 9.35 10.83 5.42
C SER A 47 8.17 10.02 4.89
N VAL A 48 7.03 10.09 5.58
CA VAL A 48 5.80 9.42 5.13
C VAL A 48 5.23 10.17 3.93
N GLU A 49 5.39 11.49 3.91
CA GLU A 49 4.95 12.38 2.83
C GLU A 49 5.63 12.04 1.50
N ASP A 50 6.88 11.61 1.51
CA ASP A 50 7.58 11.17 0.29
C ASP A 50 6.93 9.91 -0.33
N LEU A 51 6.15 9.13 0.45
CA LEU A 51 5.45 7.95 -0.07
C LEU A 51 4.18 8.31 -0.86
N ASP A 52 3.59 9.49 -0.62
CA ASP A 52 2.36 9.92 -1.30
C ASP A 52 2.57 10.06 -2.82
N ASP A 53 3.80 10.40 -3.24
CA ASP A 53 4.19 10.49 -4.64
C ASP A 53 4.35 9.11 -5.32
N HIS A 54 4.46 8.03 -4.53
CA HIS A 54 4.77 6.68 -5.01
C HIS A 54 3.62 5.68 -4.81
N ILE A 55 2.73 5.93 -3.84
CA ILE A 55 1.65 5.03 -3.47
C ILE A 55 0.30 5.72 -3.66
N THR A 56 -0.43 5.28 -4.67
CA THR A 56 -1.86 5.58 -4.78
C THR A 56 -2.68 4.40 -4.28
N VAL A 57 -3.44 4.58 -3.20
CA VAL A 57 -4.43 3.59 -2.78
C VAL A 57 -5.66 3.75 -3.66
N SER A 58 -5.77 2.88 -4.66
CA SER A 58 -6.76 2.94 -5.75
C SER A 58 -8.22 3.00 -5.27
N GLN A 59 -8.47 2.64 -4.02
CA GLN A 59 -9.81 2.56 -3.41
C GLN A 59 -9.98 3.47 -2.19
N TRP A 60 -9.04 4.38 -1.88
CA TRP A 60 -9.10 5.18 -0.65
C TRP A 60 -10.44 5.92 -0.48
N SER A 61 -11.00 6.46 -1.57
CA SER A 61 -12.31 7.14 -1.54
C SER A 61 -13.50 6.22 -1.22
N VAL A 62 -13.38 4.93 -1.50
CA VAL A 62 -14.41 3.91 -1.23
C VAL A 62 -14.22 3.30 0.16
N VAL A 63 -12.97 3.19 0.59
CA VAL A 63 -12.51 2.51 1.80
C VAL A 63 -12.56 3.48 3.00
N ALA A 64 -12.21 4.75 2.79
CA ALA A 64 -12.16 5.81 3.78
C ALA A 64 -12.85 7.10 3.27
N PRO A 65 -14.17 7.07 3.02
CA PRO A 65 -14.88 8.24 2.50
C PRO A 65 -14.86 9.40 3.51
N GLY A 66 -14.21 10.51 3.15
CA GLY A 66 -14.18 11.75 3.94
C GLY A 66 -12.94 11.95 4.81
N LEU A 67 -11.93 11.08 4.69
CA LEU A 67 -10.54 11.39 5.06
C LEU A 67 -9.83 12.06 3.89
#